data_AF-A0A9E5Y7T1-F1
#
_entry.id   AF-A0A9E5Y7T1-F1
#
_cell.length_a   1.000
_cell.length_b   1.000
_cell.length_c   1.000
_cell.angle_alpha   90.00
_cell.angle_beta   90.00
_cell.angle_gamma   90.00
#
_symmetry.space_group_name_H-M   'P 1'
#
loop_
_entity.id
_entity.type
_entity.pdbx_description
1 polymer ?
#
loop_
_entity_poly.entity_id
_entity_poly.type
_entity_poly.pdbx_seq_one_letter_code
_entity_poly.pdbx_strand_id
1 'polypeptide(L)'
;LGVPSRMNIGQIFELHLGWVAKQLGVQMICPIFESPGEEEIRKLLKRAFLPESGKVTLYDGRTGEPFHHPIAVGYMYIMKLMHIAEEKLHTRSTGPYALITQQPLGGKSRQGGQRFGEMEVWALEGYGAAYTLQEMLTGKSDDLQARTRIHEQIIKGENLLETETPESLKVLIKELQSLGLSLEFWKNGKRTSIKSMEEGE
;
A
#
# COMPACT_ATOMS: atom_id res chain seq x y z
N LEU A 1 -1.42 -17.06 -14.73
CA LEU A 1 -2.54 -18.04 -14.78
C LEU A 1 -3.80 -17.45 -14.13
N GLY A 2 -4.39 -16.39 -14.70
CA GLY A 2 -5.52 -15.68 -14.07
C GLY A 2 -6.90 -16.27 -14.37
N VAL A 3 -7.12 -16.75 -15.59
CA VAL A 3 -8.45 -17.21 -16.04
C VAL A 3 -8.84 -18.57 -15.44
N PRO A 4 -8.01 -19.63 -15.48
CA PRO A 4 -8.39 -20.93 -14.91
C PRO A 4 -8.60 -20.88 -13.40
N SER A 5 -7.81 -20.05 -12.70
CA SER A 5 -7.87 -19.93 -11.23
C SER A 5 -9.14 -19.22 -10.75
N ARG A 6 -9.74 -18.34 -11.56
CA ARG A 6 -10.94 -17.57 -11.18
C ARG A 6 -12.21 -18.01 -11.92
N MET A 7 -12.06 -18.96 -12.86
CA MET A 7 -13.15 -19.48 -13.69
C MET A 7 -13.89 -18.39 -14.50
N ASN A 8 -13.19 -17.31 -14.87
CA ASN A 8 -13.74 -16.20 -15.67
C ASN A 8 -13.77 -16.54 -17.17
N ILE A 9 -14.43 -17.63 -17.55
CA ILE A 9 -14.45 -18.15 -18.93
C ILE A 9 -15.09 -17.15 -19.91
N GLY A 10 -16.05 -16.35 -19.43
CA GLY A 10 -16.70 -15.30 -20.23
C GLY A 10 -15.72 -14.31 -20.84
N GLN A 11 -14.56 -14.07 -20.21
CA GLN A 11 -13.51 -13.20 -20.77
C GLN A 11 -12.94 -13.76 -22.08
N ILE A 12 -12.82 -15.09 -22.19
CA ILE A 12 -12.35 -15.76 -23.41
C ILE A 12 -13.44 -15.72 -24.48
N PHE A 13 -14.70 -15.89 -24.10
CA PHE A 13 -15.82 -15.80 -25.04
C PHE A 13 -15.98 -14.39 -25.60
N GLU A 14 -15.87 -13.36 -24.74
CA GLU A 14 -15.86 -11.97 -25.16
C GLU A 14 -14.70 -11.68 -26.14
N LEU A 15 -13.50 -12.16 -25.84
CA LEU A 15 -12.32 -12.00 -26.70
C LEU A 15 -12.60 -12.50 -28.13
N HIS A 16 -13.13 -13.73 -28.25
CA HIS A 16 -13.42 -14.35 -29.55
C HIS A 16 -14.60 -13.66 -30.26
N LEU A 17 -15.68 -13.36 -29.54
CA LEU A 17 -16.85 -12.68 -30.10
C LEU A 17 -16.52 -11.27 -30.56
N GLY A 18 -15.71 -10.52 -29.81
CA GLY A 18 -15.22 -9.21 -30.20
C GLY A 18 -14.40 -9.27 -31.49
N TRP A 19 -13.64 -10.35 -31.69
CA TRP A 19 -12.91 -10.56 -32.94
C TRP A 19 -13.83 -10.85 -34.12
N VAL A 20 -14.81 -11.74 -33.95
CA VAL A 20 -15.85 -11.98 -34.96
C VAL A 20 -16.61 -10.71 -35.29
N ALA A 21 -17.03 -9.95 -34.27
CA ALA A 21 -17.77 -8.70 -34.41
C ALA A 21 -16.98 -7.70 -35.27
N LYS A 22 -15.68 -7.54 -34.98
CA LYS A 22 -14.80 -6.66 -35.73
C LYS A 22 -14.63 -7.11 -37.19
N GLN A 23 -14.48 -8.41 -37.42
CA GLN A 23 -14.24 -8.98 -38.75
C GLN A 23 -15.49 -8.92 -39.65
N LEU A 24 -16.68 -9.12 -39.08
CA LEU A 24 -17.95 -9.03 -39.80
C LEU A 24 -18.49 -7.59 -39.88
N GLY A 25 -17.90 -6.65 -39.13
CA GLY A 25 -18.35 -5.25 -39.08
C GLY A 25 -19.70 -5.08 -38.39
N VAL A 26 -20.04 -5.95 -37.44
CA VAL A 26 -21.33 -5.95 -36.73
C VAL A 26 -21.13 -5.78 -35.23
N GLN A 27 -22.16 -5.30 -34.53
CA GLN A 27 -22.20 -5.32 -33.08
C GLN A 27 -22.88 -6.59 -32.59
N MET A 28 -22.18 -7.37 -31.77
CA MET A 28 -22.77 -8.54 -31.11
C MET A 28 -23.50 -8.10 -29.84
N ILE A 29 -24.76 -8.48 -29.70
CA ILE A 29 -25.58 -8.21 -28.52
C ILE A 29 -25.83 -9.55 -27.85
N CYS A 30 -25.32 -9.73 -26.63
CA CYS A 30 -25.49 -10.94 -25.82
C CYS A 30 -26.23 -10.58 -24.53
N PRO A 31 -27.52 -10.94 -24.41
CA PRO A 31 -28.25 -10.79 -23.15
C PRO A 31 -27.62 -11.64 -22.03
N ILE A 32 -27.83 -11.23 -20.78
CA ILE A 32 -27.09 -11.74 -19.61
C ILE A 32 -27.30 -13.24 -19.28
N PHE A 33 -28.27 -13.90 -19.90
CA PHE A 33 -28.50 -15.35 -19.78
C PHE A 33 -28.66 -16.06 -21.13
N GLU A 34 -28.46 -15.34 -22.24
CA GLU A 34 -28.56 -15.86 -23.61
C GLU A 34 -27.22 -15.71 -24.33
N SER A 35 -26.14 -16.01 -23.61
CA SER A 35 -24.79 -15.98 -24.18
C SER A 35 -24.56 -17.20 -25.07
N PRO A 36 -23.89 -17.04 -26.22
CA PRO A 36 -23.63 -18.15 -27.13
C PRO A 36 -22.71 -19.17 -26.47
N GLY A 37 -23.02 -20.45 -26.68
CA GLY A 37 -22.17 -21.56 -26.24
C GLY A 37 -20.88 -21.66 -27.06
N GLU A 38 -19.95 -22.50 -26.62
CA GLU A 38 -18.66 -22.69 -27.30
C GLU A 38 -18.82 -23.08 -28.78
N GLU A 39 -19.74 -24.00 -29.07
CA GLU A 39 -19.99 -24.48 -30.44
C GLU A 39 -20.50 -23.38 -31.36
N GLU A 40 -21.33 -22.48 -30.84
CA GLU A 40 -21.87 -21.36 -31.59
C GLU A 40 -20.78 -20.32 -31.90
N ILE A 41 -19.94 -20.01 -30.90
CA ILE A 41 -18.76 -19.14 -31.10
C ILE A 41 -17.82 -19.75 -32.16
N ARG A 42 -17.60 -21.07 -32.14
CA ARG A 42 -16.78 -21.76 -33.14
C ARG A 42 -17.36 -21.64 -34.55
N LYS A 43 -18.69 -21.78 -34.70
CA LYS A 43 -19.39 -21.56 -35.99
C LYS A 43 -19.27 -20.11 -36.46
N LEU A 44 -19.38 -19.15 -35.54
CA LEU A 44 -19.23 -17.72 -35.83
C LEU A 44 -17.81 -17.36 -36.27
N LEU A 45 -16.78 -17.91 -35.61
CA LEU A 45 -15.37 -17.77 -36.02
C LEU A 45 -15.16 -18.28 -37.45
N LYS A 46 -15.70 -19.47 -37.76
CA LYS A 46 -15.64 -20.03 -39.11
C LYS A 46 -16.33 -19.15 -40.15
N ARG A 47 -17.51 -18.62 -39.82
CA ARG A 47 -18.27 -17.69 -40.69
C ARG A 47 -17.50 -16.39 -40.96
N ALA A 48 -16.70 -15.94 -40.00
CA ALA A 48 -15.84 -14.77 -40.13
C ALA A 48 -14.49 -15.06 -40.81
N PHE A 49 -14.26 -16.28 -41.31
CA PHE A 49 -12.96 -16.73 -41.85
C PHE A 49 -11.81 -16.64 -40.83
N LEU A 50 -12.12 -16.85 -39.55
CA LEU A 50 -11.15 -16.90 -38.46
C LEU A 50 -10.88 -18.35 -38.01
N PRO A 51 -9.74 -18.64 -37.35
CA PRO A 51 -9.45 -19.96 -36.82
C PRO A 51 -10.49 -20.42 -35.80
N GLU A 52 -10.99 -21.64 -35.93
CA GLU A 52 -12.01 -22.23 -35.05
C GLU A 52 -11.56 -22.30 -33.58
N SER A 53 -10.24 -22.39 -33.34
CA SER A 53 -9.65 -22.42 -31.99
C SER A 53 -9.56 -21.04 -31.34
N GLY A 54 -9.79 -19.95 -32.09
CA GLY A 54 -9.55 -18.57 -31.65
C GLY A 54 -8.07 -18.24 -31.43
N LYS A 55 -7.15 -19.10 -31.90
CA LYS A 55 -5.70 -18.94 -31.73
C LYS A 55 -5.00 -18.73 -33.06
N VAL A 56 -3.95 -17.91 -33.06
CA VAL A 56 -3.09 -17.63 -34.21
C VAL A 56 -1.61 -17.70 -33.83
N THR A 57 -0.77 -18.01 -34.81
CA THR A 57 0.69 -17.90 -34.66
C THR A 57 1.08 -16.43 -34.68
N LEU A 58 1.56 -15.92 -33.54
CA LEU A 58 2.17 -14.60 -33.48
C LEU A 58 3.69 -14.72 -33.68
N TYR A 59 4.30 -13.60 -34.04
CA TYR A 59 5.74 -13.46 -34.23
C TYR A 59 6.28 -12.45 -33.23
N ASP A 60 7.47 -12.69 -32.70
CA ASP A 60 8.14 -11.74 -31.82
C ASP A 60 8.56 -10.50 -32.65
N GLY A 61 8.04 -9.33 -32.27
CA GLY A 61 8.36 -8.07 -32.96
C GLY A 61 9.82 -7.63 -32.81
N ARG A 62 10.61 -8.24 -31.92
CA ARG A 62 12.04 -7.95 -31.73
C ARG A 62 12.94 -8.82 -32.61
N THR A 63 12.63 -10.11 -32.74
CA THR A 63 13.49 -11.09 -33.45
C THR A 63 12.93 -11.53 -34.80
N GLY A 64 11.61 -11.47 -34.99
CA GLY A 64 10.92 -11.95 -36.19
C GLY A 64 10.60 -13.44 -36.17
N GLU A 65 10.94 -14.18 -35.12
CA GLU A 65 10.68 -15.61 -35.01
C GLU A 65 9.23 -15.89 -34.52
N PRO A 66 8.58 -16.98 -34.97
CA PRO A 66 7.25 -17.37 -34.49
C PRO A 66 7.30 -17.92 -33.07
N PHE A 67 6.27 -17.63 -32.26
CA PHE A 67 6.14 -18.27 -30.95
C PHE A 67 5.84 -19.78 -31.09
N HIS A 68 6.35 -20.59 -30.15
CA HIS A 68 6.22 -22.06 -30.18
C HIS A 68 4.77 -22.57 -30.16
N HIS A 69 3.86 -21.85 -29.52
CA HIS A 69 2.45 -22.24 -29.39
C HIS A 69 1.55 -21.16 -29.96
N PRO A 70 0.40 -21.55 -30.57
CA PRO A 70 -0.57 -20.58 -31.06
C PRO A 70 -1.23 -19.85 -29.88
N ILE A 71 -1.38 -18.53 -30.00
CA ILE A 71 -1.82 -17.62 -28.94
C ILE A 71 -3.27 -17.21 -29.22
N ALA A 72 -4.10 -17.17 -28.18
CA ALA A 72 -5.47 -16.66 -28.28
C ALA A 72 -5.44 -15.14 -28.46
N VAL A 73 -6.07 -14.66 -29.53
CA VAL A 73 -6.12 -13.24 -29.89
C VAL A 73 -7.58 -12.85 -30.08
N GLY A 74 -7.89 -11.58 -29.84
CA GLY A 74 -9.19 -11.02 -30.15
C GLY A 74 -9.36 -9.65 -29.54
N TYR A 75 -10.61 -9.22 -29.42
CA TYR A 75 -10.96 -7.89 -28.93
C TYR A 75 -11.74 -8.02 -27.63
N MET A 76 -11.27 -7.33 -26.60
CA MET A 76 -11.90 -7.30 -25.28
C MET A 76 -12.16 -5.85 -24.90
N TYR A 77 -13.27 -5.61 -24.20
CA TYR A 77 -13.59 -4.30 -23.69
C TYR A 77 -12.89 -4.06 -22.35
N ILE A 78 -11.92 -3.15 -22.33
CA ILE A 78 -11.16 -2.79 -21.13
C ILE A 78 -11.60 -1.41 -20.65
N MET A 79 -11.95 -1.31 -19.37
CA MET A 79 -12.26 -0.05 -18.71
C MET A 79 -11.07 0.47 -17.90
N LYS A 80 -10.85 1.78 -17.95
CA LYS A 80 -9.91 2.47 -17.06
C LYS A 80 -10.63 2.89 -15.78
N LEU A 81 -10.23 2.33 -14.65
CA LEU A 81 -10.72 2.76 -13.34
C LEU A 81 -10.08 4.08 -12.91
N MET A 82 -10.77 4.83 -12.05
CA MET A 82 -10.31 6.12 -11.51
C MET A 82 -9.13 6.02 -10.53
N HIS A 83 -8.58 4.83 -10.28
CA HIS A 83 -7.46 4.64 -9.37
C HIS A 83 -6.12 5.02 -10.02
N ILE A 84 -5.87 6.32 -10.13
CA ILE A 84 -4.65 6.87 -10.71
C ILE A 84 -3.52 6.85 -9.67
N ALA A 85 -2.34 6.34 -10.04
CA ALA A 85 -1.19 6.22 -9.14
C ALA A 85 -0.71 7.59 -8.63
N GLU A 86 -0.76 8.61 -9.48
CA GLU A 86 -0.39 10.00 -9.17
C GLU A 86 -1.19 10.55 -7.98
N GLU A 87 -2.48 10.23 -7.87
CA GLU A 87 -3.32 10.66 -6.75
C GLU A 87 -2.92 10.00 -5.43
N LYS A 88 -2.27 8.83 -5.48
CA LYS A 88 -1.85 8.06 -4.30
C LYS A 88 -0.45 8.43 -3.80
N LEU A 89 0.36 9.12 -4.60
CA LEU A 89 1.70 9.51 -4.21
C LEU A 89 1.63 10.58 -3.11
N HIS A 90 2.31 10.33 -1.98
CA HIS A 90 2.42 11.25 -0.85
C HIS A 90 3.70 10.94 -0.08
N THR A 91 4.47 11.98 0.21
CA THR A 91 5.70 11.89 1.01
C THR A 91 5.70 12.98 2.06
N ARG A 92 6.40 12.72 3.17
CA ARG A 92 6.53 13.66 4.27
C ARG A 92 7.92 13.53 4.87
N SER A 93 8.61 14.65 5.00
CA SER A 93 9.84 14.79 5.80
C SER A 93 9.49 15.37 7.17
N THR A 94 9.11 16.65 7.21
CA THR A 94 8.59 17.35 8.38
C THR A 94 7.25 18.01 8.04
N GLY A 95 6.44 18.35 9.04
CA GLY A 95 5.11 18.91 8.81
C GLY A 95 4.41 19.30 10.11
N PRO A 96 3.09 19.56 10.08
CA PRO A 96 2.35 19.93 11.28
C PRO A 96 2.19 18.75 12.25
N TYR A 97 2.07 19.08 13.53
CA TYR A 97 1.91 18.16 14.65
C TYR A 97 0.64 18.48 15.46
N ALA A 98 0.12 17.49 16.15
CA ALA A 98 -1.01 17.67 17.07
C ALA A 98 -0.59 18.51 18.28
N LEU A 99 -1.48 19.38 18.75
CA LEU A 99 -1.18 20.28 19.88
C LEU A 99 -0.99 19.55 21.21
N ILE A 100 -1.77 18.49 21.44
CA ILE A 100 -1.79 17.78 22.74
C ILE A 100 -0.65 16.75 22.80
N THR A 101 -0.60 15.83 21.83
CA THR A 101 0.32 14.69 21.85
C THR A 101 1.63 14.94 21.10
N GLN A 102 1.78 16.08 20.42
CA GLN A 102 2.95 16.42 19.60
C GLN A 102 3.28 15.41 18.48
N GLN A 103 2.35 14.50 18.15
CA GLN A 103 2.50 13.52 17.08
C GLN A 103 2.17 14.11 15.70
N PRO A 104 2.76 13.57 14.61
CA PRO A 104 2.35 13.86 13.25
C PRO A 104 0.83 13.83 13.04
N LEU A 105 0.29 14.85 12.35
CA LEU A 105 -1.11 14.77 11.91
C LEU A 105 -1.29 13.64 10.88
N GLY A 106 -2.51 13.12 10.76
CA GLY A 106 -2.87 12.12 9.75
C GLY A 106 -3.43 12.73 8.47
N GLY A 107 -3.25 12.02 7.36
CA GLY A 107 -3.91 12.29 6.07
C GLY A 107 -3.13 13.18 5.10
N LYS A 108 -3.19 12.85 3.81
CA LYS A 108 -2.49 13.57 2.71
C LYS A 108 -2.86 15.06 2.66
N SER A 109 -4.14 15.39 2.87
CA SER A 109 -4.62 16.78 2.80
C SER A 109 -4.04 17.69 3.89
N ARG A 110 -3.56 17.13 4.99
CA ARG A 110 -2.94 17.86 6.12
C ARG A 110 -1.42 17.73 6.15
N GLN A 111 -0.81 17.27 5.05
CA GLN A 111 0.61 16.90 5.00
C GLN A 111 0.98 15.94 6.14
N GLY A 112 0.07 14.99 6.40
CA GLY A 112 0.16 14.09 7.52
C GLY A 112 1.15 12.94 7.30
N GLY A 113 1.62 12.37 8.41
CA GLY A 113 2.47 11.20 8.42
C GLY A 113 1.69 9.90 8.23
N GLN A 114 2.43 8.81 8.00
CA GLN A 114 1.87 7.47 8.02
C GLN A 114 1.77 6.97 9.46
N ARG A 115 0.73 6.18 9.73
CA ARG A 115 0.58 5.52 11.02
C ARG A 115 1.50 4.30 11.04
N PHE A 116 2.45 4.31 11.96
CA PHE A 116 3.16 3.10 12.38
C PHE A 116 2.36 2.49 13.53
N GLY A 117 1.67 1.39 13.27
CA GLY A 117 0.70 0.79 14.17
C GLY A 117 1.27 -0.37 14.99
N GLU A 118 0.39 -0.96 15.79
CA GLU A 118 0.71 -2.08 16.69
C GLU A 118 1.23 -3.31 15.94
N MET A 119 0.64 -3.64 14.78
CA MET A 119 1.10 -4.77 13.97
C MET A 119 2.49 -4.55 13.40
N GLU A 120 2.84 -3.31 13.03
CA GLU A 120 4.18 -2.98 12.56
C GLU A 120 5.21 -2.99 13.71
N VAL A 121 4.82 -2.58 14.93
CA VAL A 121 5.64 -2.72 16.13
C VAL A 121 5.97 -4.19 16.39
N TRP A 122 4.97 -5.08 16.39
CA TRP A 122 5.20 -6.52 16.58
C TRP A 122 6.12 -7.11 15.52
N ALA A 123 6.03 -6.64 14.28
CA ALA A 123 6.93 -7.07 13.24
C ALA A 123 8.40 -6.70 13.58
N LEU A 124 8.67 -5.47 14.00
CA LEU A 124 10.02 -5.06 14.39
C LEU A 124 10.53 -5.77 15.65
N GLU A 125 9.66 -6.00 16.63
CA GLU A 125 10.00 -6.79 17.82
C GLU A 125 10.37 -8.23 17.46
N GLY A 126 9.60 -8.86 16.56
CA GLY A 126 9.89 -10.21 16.06
C GLY A 126 11.21 -10.32 15.31
N TYR A 127 11.63 -9.25 14.62
CA TYR A 127 12.96 -9.16 14.01
C TYR A 127 14.08 -8.83 15.01
N GLY A 128 13.75 -8.41 16.23
CA GLY A 128 14.73 -7.94 17.22
C GLY A 128 15.33 -6.56 16.90
N ALA A 129 14.63 -5.74 16.11
CA ALA A 129 15.12 -4.43 15.66
C ALA A 129 14.88 -3.32 16.71
N ALA A 130 15.49 -3.47 17.89
CA ALA A 130 15.24 -2.61 19.05
C ALA A 130 15.56 -1.11 18.80
N TYR A 131 16.70 -0.81 18.19
CA TYR A 131 17.10 0.57 17.89
C TYR A 131 16.19 1.24 16.87
N THR A 132 15.78 0.52 15.82
CA THR A 132 14.84 1.03 14.82
C THR A 132 13.48 1.30 15.45
N LEU A 133 13.01 0.39 16.32
CA LEU A 133 11.75 0.58 17.03
C LEU A 133 11.82 1.79 17.97
N GLN A 134 12.91 1.94 18.73
CA GLN A 134 13.13 3.09 19.61
C GLN A 134 13.08 4.41 18.83
N GLU A 135 13.79 4.50 17.70
CA GLU A 135 13.80 5.69 16.84
C GLU A 135 12.40 6.02 16.29
N MET A 136 11.65 5.01 15.83
CA MET A 136 10.29 5.17 15.29
C MET A 136 9.30 5.67 16.36
N LEU A 137 9.42 5.18 17.60
CA LEU A 137 8.50 5.54 18.69
C LEU A 137 8.82 6.88 19.35
N THR A 138 10.07 7.34 19.28
CA THR A 138 10.54 8.55 19.99
C THR A 138 10.87 9.68 19.01
N GLY A 139 12.11 9.74 18.52
CA GLY A 139 12.66 10.85 17.73
C GLY A 139 11.92 11.15 16.41
N LYS A 140 11.25 10.15 15.83
CA LYS A 140 10.41 10.31 14.62
C LYS A 140 8.94 10.63 14.90
N SER A 141 8.52 10.63 16.17
CA SER A 141 7.13 10.79 16.57
C SER A 141 6.93 12.08 17.40
N ASP A 142 6.88 11.97 18.72
CA ASP A 142 6.39 12.99 19.66
C ASP A 142 7.45 13.53 20.62
N ASP A 143 8.70 13.06 20.54
CA ASP A 143 9.82 13.66 21.25
C ASP A 143 10.26 14.97 20.55
N LEU A 144 9.78 16.11 21.08
CA LEU A 144 10.05 17.43 20.51
C LEU A 144 11.54 17.79 20.55
N GLN A 145 12.23 17.44 21.64
CA GLN A 145 13.64 17.81 21.84
C GLN A 145 14.54 16.94 20.96
N ALA A 146 14.37 15.61 21.01
CA ALA A 146 15.16 14.70 20.20
C ALA A 146 14.95 14.94 18.71
N ARG A 147 13.72 15.26 18.27
CA ARG A 147 13.46 15.57 16.85
C ARG A 147 14.27 16.77 16.35
N THR A 148 14.38 17.82 17.17
CA THR A 148 15.16 19.01 16.81
C THR A 148 16.65 18.69 16.78
N ARG A 149 17.14 17.95 17.78
CA ARG A 149 18.55 17.49 17.85
C ARG A 149 18.92 16.60 16.66
N ILE A 150 18.10 15.60 16.35
CA ILE A 150 18.28 14.67 15.21
C ILE A 150 18.35 15.46 13.90
N HIS A 151 17.47 16.44 13.70
CA HIS A 151 17.49 17.26 12.49
C HIS A 151 18.80 18.07 12.37
N GLU A 152 19.28 18.68 13.45
CA GLU A 152 20.56 19.39 13.46
C GLU A 152 21.76 18.47 13.24
N GLN A 153 21.77 17.29 13.87
CA GLN A 153 22.84 16.31 13.74
C GLN A 153 22.94 15.77 12.31
N ILE A 154 21.79 15.48 11.67
CA ILE A 154 21.75 15.07 10.26
C ILE A 154 22.38 16.14 9.36
N ILE A 155 22.11 17.43 9.63
CA ILE A 155 22.73 18.53 8.87
C ILE A 155 24.24 18.61 9.12
N LYS A 156 24.69 18.37 10.35
CA LYS A 156 26.11 18.37 10.75
C LYS A 156 26.87 17.11 10.31
N GLY A 157 26.17 16.06 9.88
CA GLY A 157 26.77 14.76 9.54
C GLY A 157 27.11 13.90 10.77
N GLU A 158 26.56 14.22 11.93
CA GLU A 158 26.70 13.44 13.17
C GLU A 158 25.49 12.52 13.33
N ASN A 159 25.66 11.37 13.98
CA ASN A 159 24.58 10.39 14.14
C ASN A 159 24.55 9.83 15.56
N LEU A 160 24.04 10.63 16.50
CA LEU A 160 23.87 10.27 17.90
C LEU A 160 22.37 10.22 18.24
N LEU A 161 21.87 9.05 18.57
CA LEU A 161 20.46 8.86 18.97
C LEU A 161 20.32 9.08 20.47
N GLU A 162 19.99 10.31 20.85
CA GLU A 162 19.63 10.67 22.23
C GLU A 162 18.11 10.92 22.30
N THR A 163 17.39 9.93 22.82
CA THR A 163 15.92 9.92 22.90
C THR A 163 15.46 10.08 24.34
N GLU A 164 14.46 10.92 24.55
CA GLU A 164 13.80 11.13 25.84
C GLU A 164 12.48 10.35 25.92
N THR A 165 11.77 10.52 27.04
CA THR A 165 10.43 9.97 27.21
C THR A 165 9.42 10.66 26.27
N PRO A 166 8.62 9.89 25.51
CA PRO A 166 7.55 10.41 24.65
C PRO A 166 6.57 11.35 25.35
N GLU A 167 6.13 12.40 24.66
CA GLU A 167 5.10 13.32 25.18
C GLU A 167 3.76 12.63 25.42
N SER A 168 3.40 11.64 24.60
CA SER A 168 2.18 10.84 24.80
C SER A 168 2.14 10.13 26.17
N LEU A 169 3.28 9.65 26.67
CA LEU A 169 3.37 9.05 28.01
C LEU A 169 3.14 10.10 29.10
N LYS A 170 3.67 11.32 28.93
CA LYS A 170 3.47 12.43 29.86
C LYS A 170 2.00 12.85 29.93
N VAL A 171 1.31 12.89 28.78
CA VAL A 171 -0.13 13.14 28.70
C VAL A 171 -0.91 12.06 29.45
N LEU A 172 -0.60 10.77 29.22
CA LEU A 172 -1.24 9.66 29.92
C LEU A 172 -1.11 9.77 31.44
N ILE A 173 0.07 10.14 31.94
CA ILE A 173 0.30 10.31 33.38
C ILE A 173 -0.58 11.44 33.93
N LYS A 174 -0.74 12.55 33.19
CA LYS A 174 -1.63 13.65 33.60
C LYS A 174 -3.10 13.25 33.61
N GLU A 175 -3.53 12.41 32.66
CA GLU A 175 -4.89 11.87 32.65
C GLU A 175 -5.14 10.92 33.83
N LEU A 176 -4.17 10.09 34.21
CA LEU A 176 -4.31 9.24 35.41
C LEU A 176 -4.31 10.07 36.70
N GLN A 177 -3.49 11.13 36.78
CA GLN A 177 -3.48 12.06 37.90
C GLN A 177 -4.81 12.81 38.05
N SER A 178 -5.48 13.16 36.95
CA SER A 178 -6.78 13.86 36.99
C SER A 178 -7.91 12.96 37.52
N LEU A 179 -7.76 11.64 37.41
CA LEU A 179 -8.65 10.65 38.04
C LEU A 179 -8.39 10.47 39.55
N GLY A 180 -7.39 11.16 40.12
CA GLY A 180 -6.99 11.02 41.51
C GLY A 180 -6.00 9.88 41.77
N LEU A 181 -5.39 9.31 40.73
CA LEU A 181 -4.36 8.28 40.88
C LEU A 181 -2.98 8.93 41.05
N SER A 182 -2.26 8.54 42.10
CA SER A 182 -0.88 8.98 42.32
C SER A 182 0.10 8.01 41.65
N LEU A 183 0.82 8.48 40.65
CA LEU A 183 1.86 7.72 39.96
C LEU A 183 3.24 8.09 40.51
N GLU A 184 4.02 7.07 40.85
CA GLU A 184 5.38 7.23 41.35
C GLU A 184 6.35 6.42 40.49
N PHE A 185 7.46 7.04 40.09
CA PHE A 185 8.51 6.36 39.35
C PHE A 185 9.63 5.98 40.31
N TRP A 186 10.15 4.76 40.16
CA TRP A 186 11.20 4.23 41.01
C TRP A 186 12.38 3.79 40.13
N LYS A 187 13.58 4.29 40.42
CA LYS A 187 14.83 3.88 39.77
C LYS A 187 15.84 3.53 40.86
N ASN A 188 16.39 2.32 40.83
CA ASN A 188 17.38 1.82 41.80
C ASN A 188 16.98 2.07 43.28
N GLY A 189 15.69 1.86 43.62
CA GLY A 189 15.18 2.02 44.99
C GLY A 189 14.96 3.46 45.46
N LYS A 190 15.18 4.46 44.58
CA LYS A 190 14.87 5.87 44.86
C LYS A 190 13.64 6.30 44.05
N ARG A 191 12.77 7.08 44.70
CA ARG A 191 11.64 7.74 44.04
C ARG A 191 12.18 8.84 43.13
N THR A 192 11.85 8.77 41.85
CA THR A 192 12.16 9.78 40.85
C THR A 192 10.88 10.49 40.41
N SER A 193 11.01 11.79 40.14
CA SER A 193 9.98 12.56 39.45
C SER A 193 10.16 12.42 37.92
N ILE A 194 9.11 12.66 37.15
CA ILE A 194 9.17 12.66 35.67
C ILE A 194 10.20 13.71 35.19
N LYS A 195 10.25 14.88 35.83
CA LYS A 195 11.23 15.94 35.51
C LYS A 195 12.67 15.48 35.73
N SER A 196 12.92 14.70 36.78
CA SER A 196 14.24 14.09 37.06
C SER A 196 14.55 12.86 36.19
N MET A 197 13.66 12.45 35.28
CA MET A 197 13.95 11.45 34.25
C MET A 197 14.36 12.10 32.92
N GLU A 198 14.02 13.38 32.70
CA GLU A 198 14.38 14.17 31.52
C GLU A 198 15.77 14.80 31.65
N GLU A 199 16.14 15.23 32.87
CA GLU A 199 17.51 15.60 33.20
C GLU A 199 18.36 14.32 33.32
N GLY A 200 18.86 13.83 32.18
CA GLY A 200 19.97 12.90 32.17
C GLY A 200 21.16 13.48 32.95
N GLU A 201 21.88 12.62 33.68
CA GLU A 201 23.26 12.92 34.10
C GLU A 201 24.15 13.27 32.91
#